data_AF-A0A1A9S6V6-F1
#
_entry.id   AF-A0A1A9S6V6-F1
#
_cell.length_a   1.000
_cell.length_b   1.000
_cell.length_c   1.000
_cell.angle_alpha   90.00
_cell.angle_beta   90.00
_cell.angle_gamma   90.00
#
_symmetry.space_group_name_H-M   'P 1'
#
loop_
_entity.id
_entity.type
_entity.pdbx_description
1 polymer ?
#
loop_
_entity_poly.entity_id
_entity_poly.type
_entity_poly.pdbx_seq_one_letter_code
_entity_poly.pdbx_strand_id
1 'polypeptide(L)'
;MIIRRTERGIELWQEKYKQRALLDPATGKVLGMEQDNGTAKLKLSSSVNVRDVLTNRISLISGSTLTVTANQKVTWSVSSTLLTVMETSETQLTLKVGSQNGPVTVYARNECESKDIGFNVILGTPMEVTPDPWEGVPLVFSEKGLFQYHLCRFMKEYGITNKTEVAAFFANVDVETGGGKSMTESTVYKTFNAWKGLNQDVKDWVSQKGNNAEAEFLKLSEEERINILYDKRPGLGNMYPGDGYRFIGRGWVHLTGRDAYQSFSNFKRMPQIMEDPSLIAKNPVLASESAAWFWTHYKSKLAQAAREGRFDEVRRILNGGDNGKRDRWDRFNQYLNGKGALGC
;
A
#
# COMPACT_ATOMS: atom_id res chain seq x y z
N MET A 1 -20.43 -40.08 16.10
CA MET A 1 -21.68 -39.69 16.78
C MET A 1 -21.56 -40.19 18.19
N ILE A 2 -21.66 -39.29 19.17
CA ILE A 2 -21.57 -39.66 20.59
C ILE A 2 -22.98 -39.57 21.16
N ILE A 3 -23.42 -40.61 21.87
CA ILE A 3 -24.72 -40.66 22.52
C ILE A 3 -24.49 -40.76 24.02
N ARG A 4 -25.10 -39.86 24.79
CA ARG A 4 -25.03 -39.88 26.25
C ARG A 4 -26.44 -39.76 26.82
N ARG A 5 -26.76 -40.63 27.78
CA ARG A 5 -27.99 -40.48 28.58
C ARG A 5 -27.71 -39.52 29.73
N THR A 6 -28.56 -38.52 29.90
CA THR A 6 -28.49 -37.54 30.99
C THR A 6 -29.82 -37.52 31.73
N GLU A 7 -29.88 -36.83 32.87
CA GLU A 7 -31.13 -36.65 33.63
C GLU A 7 -32.19 -35.86 32.84
N ARG A 8 -31.77 -35.11 31.80
CA ARG A 8 -32.64 -34.26 30.97
C ARG A 8 -33.13 -34.94 29.68
N GLY A 9 -32.59 -36.12 29.34
CA GLY A 9 -32.93 -36.82 28.10
C GLY A 9 -31.78 -37.63 27.52
N ILE A 10 -31.86 -37.95 26.22
CA ILE A 10 -30.74 -38.49 25.46
C ILE A 10 -30.07 -37.35 24.70
N GLU A 11 -28.80 -37.07 25.01
CA GLU A 11 -28.00 -36.11 24.25
C GLU A 11 -27.27 -36.83 23.11
N LEU A 12 -27.45 -36.32 21.90
CA LEU A 12 -26.81 -36.83 20.69
C LEU A 12 -25.90 -35.74 20.12
N TRP A 13 -24.60 -36.04 20.06
CA TRP A 13 -23.58 -35.17 19.49
C TRP A 13 -23.17 -35.64 18.10
N GLN A 14 -23.35 -34.76 17.12
CA GLN A 14 -22.92 -34.97 15.75
C GLN A 14 -21.68 -34.13 15.47
N GLU A 15 -20.50 -34.74 15.67
CA GLU A 15 -19.20 -34.10 15.47
C GLU A 15 -19.08 -33.37 14.12
N LYS A 16 -19.55 -34.01 13.04
CA LYS A 16 -19.54 -33.46 11.67
C LYS A 16 -20.30 -32.14 11.55
N TYR A 17 -21.36 -31.95 12.34
CA TYR A 17 -22.21 -30.76 12.28
C TYR A 17 -22.03 -29.84 13.49
N LYS A 18 -21.18 -30.23 14.46
CA LYS A 18 -21.02 -29.58 15.77
C LYS A 18 -22.38 -29.24 16.42
N GLN A 19 -23.30 -30.19 16.30
CA GLN A 19 -24.68 -30.05 16.76
C GLN A 19 -24.93 -31.01 17.92
N ARG A 20 -25.61 -30.49 18.93
CA ARG A 20 -26.16 -31.27 20.04
C ARG A 20 -27.68 -31.25 19.95
N ALA A 21 -28.28 -32.44 19.86
CA ALA A 21 -29.72 -32.61 19.97
C ALA A 21 -30.05 -33.25 21.32
N LEU A 22 -31.06 -32.72 22.01
CA LEU A 22 -31.68 -33.36 23.16
C LEU A 22 -32.94 -34.09 22.69
N LEU A 23 -33.00 -35.40 22.95
CA LEU A 23 -34.10 -36.26 22.58
C LEU A 23 -34.88 -36.71 23.81
N ASP A 24 -36.20 -36.80 23.67
CA ASP A 24 -37.08 -37.44 24.63
C ASP A 24 -36.78 -38.95 24.69
N PRO A 25 -36.45 -39.51 25.86
CA PRO A 25 -36.06 -40.92 25.97
C PRO A 25 -37.19 -41.92 25.67
N ALA A 26 -38.46 -41.52 25.82
CA ALA A 26 -39.62 -42.39 25.66
C ALA A 26 -40.17 -42.37 24.23
N THR A 27 -40.11 -41.20 23.58
CA THR A 27 -40.71 -41.00 22.25
C THR A 27 -39.70 -40.83 21.13
N GLY A 28 -38.42 -40.59 21.44
CA GLY A 28 -37.37 -40.29 20.46
C GLY A 28 -37.51 -38.92 19.80
N LYS A 29 -38.47 -38.10 20.23
CA LYS A 29 -38.73 -36.77 19.66
C LYS A 29 -37.63 -35.78 20.06
N VAL A 30 -37.24 -34.91 19.13
CA VAL A 30 -36.30 -33.81 19.41
C VAL A 30 -36.97 -32.78 20.32
N LEU A 31 -36.39 -32.58 21.51
CA LEU A 31 -36.84 -31.62 22.52
C LEU A 31 -36.13 -30.26 22.38
N GLY A 32 -34.91 -30.27 21.86
CA GLY A 32 -34.14 -29.06 21.59
C GLY A 32 -32.90 -29.36 20.76
N MET A 33 -32.46 -28.37 19.98
CA MET A 33 -31.20 -28.42 19.26
C MET A 33 -30.38 -27.18 19.60
N GLU A 34 -29.13 -27.41 19.96
CA GLU A 34 -28.13 -26.37 20.06
C GLU A 34 -27.07 -26.64 19.01
N GLN A 35 -26.87 -25.65 18.16
CA GLN A 35 -25.76 -25.63 17.22
C GLN A 35 -24.63 -24.87 17.89
N ASP A 36 -23.49 -25.52 18.07
CA ASP A 36 -22.30 -24.80 18.46
C ASP A 36 -21.92 -23.90 17.27
N ASN A 37 -22.06 -22.59 17.43
CA ASN A 37 -21.75 -21.59 16.39
C ASN A 37 -20.24 -21.52 16.06
N GLY A 38 -19.46 -22.45 16.60
CA GLY A 38 -18.24 -22.94 15.99
C GLY A 38 -17.00 -22.22 16.46
N THR A 39 -15.95 -23.01 16.63
CA THR A 39 -14.54 -22.57 16.60
C THR A 39 -14.35 -21.44 15.59
N ALA A 40 -13.61 -20.39 15.99
CA ALA A 40 -13.36 -19.21 15.16
C ALA A 40 -13.04 -19.60 13.70
N LYS A 41 -13.62 -18.94 12.70
CA LYS A 41 -13.34 -19.25 11.28
C LYS A 41 -11.82 -19.24 11.00
N LEU A 42 -11.37 -20.15 10.15
CA LEU A 42 -9.98 -20.20 9.68
C LEU A 42 -9.64 -18.89 8.97
N LYS A 43 -8.62 -18.22 9.48
CA LYS A 43 -8.06 -16.98 8.96
C LYS A 43 -6.59 -17.21 8.67
N LEU A 44 -6.17 -16.78 7.48
CA LEU A 44 -4.78 -16.77 7.07
C LEU A 44 -4.27 -15.34 7.05
N SER A 45 -3.02 -15.17 7.45
CA SER A 45 -2.23 -13.94 7.25
C SER A 45 -0.88 -14.30 6.65
N SER A 46 -0.21 -13.32 6.07
CA SER A 46 1.12 -13.48 5.50
C SER A 46 2.02 -12.34 5.95
N SER A 47 3.33 -12.60 6.03
CA SER A 47 4.36 -11.59 6.34
C SER A 47 4.41 -10.45 5.33
N VAL A 48 3.87 -10.67 4.13
CA VAL A 48 3.68 -9.68 3.08
C VAL A 48 2.18 -9.59 2.77
N ASN A 49 1.60 -8.39 2.73
CA ASN A 49 0.17 -8.21 2.41
C ASN A 49 -0.06 -7.17 1.30
N VAL A 50 0.97 -6.93 0.50
CA VAL A 50 0.90 -6.02 -0.64
C VAL A 50 0.14 -6.70 -1.78
N ARG A 51 -1.06 -6.21 -2.11
CA ARG A 51 -1.88 -6.77 -3.18
C ARG A 51 -1.66 -6.06 -4.52
N ASP A 52 -1.46 -6.87 -5.55
CA ASP A 52 -1.65 -6.48 -6.94
C ASP A 52 -3.16 -6.27 -7.17
N VAL A 53 -3.52 -5.10 -7.67
CA VAL A 53 -4.93 -4.68 -7.77
C VAL A 53 -5.67 -5.42 -8.87
N LEU A 54 -4.96 -5.76 -9.96
CA LEU A 54 -5.56 -6.38 -11.13
C LEU A 54 -5.85 -7.86 -10.89
N THR A 55 -4.95 -8.52 -10.15
CA THR A 55 -5.03 -9.95 -9.87
C THR A 55 -5.59 -10.26 -8.48
N ASN A 56 -5.70 -9.25 -7.60
CA ASN A 56 -6.03 -9.37 -6.18
C ASN A 56 -5.08 -10.34 -5.41
N ARG A 57 -3.90 -10.61 -5.96
CA ARG A 57 -2.89 -11.49 -5.37
C ARG A 57 -1.82 -10.70 -4.64
N ILE A 58 -1.21 -11.29 -3.64
CA ILE A 58 -0.10 -10.66 -2.92
C ILE A 58 1.20 -10.76 -3.74
N SER A 59 1.91 -9.65 -3.92
CA SER A 59 3.17 -9.65 -4.67
C SER A 59 4.32 -10.22 -3.82
N LEU A 60 5.05 -11.19 -4.39
CA LEU A 60 6.23 -11.78 -3.79
C LEU A 60 7.45 -11.54 -4.67
N ILE A 61 8.55 -11.08 -4.10
CA ILE A 61 9.80 -10.92 -4.85
C ILE A 61 10.49 -12.28 -4.94
N SER A 62 10.92 -12.67 -6.14
CA SER A 62 11.80 -13.82 -6.37
C SER A 62 13.01 -13.80 -5.43
N GLY A 63 13.29 -14.94 -4.78
CA GLY A 63 14.38 -15.07 -3.82
C GLY A 63 14.05 -14.62 -2.39
N SER A 64 12.88 -14.01 -2.14
CA SER A 64 12.46 -13.65 -0.78
C SER A 64 11.99 -14.85 0.06
N THR A 65 11.77 -14.62 1.34
CA THR A 65 11.13 -15.57 2.26
C THR A 65 9.71 -15.11 2.56
N LEU A 66 8.74 -16.00 2.41
CA LEU A 66 7.34 -15.80 2.74
C LEU A 66 7.00 -16.60 4.00
N THR A 67 6.32 -15.97 4.96
CA THR A 67 5.70 -16.66 6.10
C THR A 67 4.19 -16.52 6.01
N VAL A 68 3.46 -17.64 6.08
CA VAL A 68 2.00 -17.68 6.17
C VAL A 68 1.61 -18.23 7.53
N THR A 69 0.64 -17.60 8.18
CA THR A 69 0.17 -17.98 9.53
C THR A 69 -1.33 -18.28 9.49
N ALA A 70 -1.75 -19.33 10.19
CA ALA A 70 -3.14 -19.67 10.44
C ALA A 70 -3.49 -19.43 11.92
N ASN A 71 -4.71 -18.98 12.19
CA ASN A 71 -5.20 -18.82 13.56
C ASN A 71 -5.55 -20.14 14.27
N GLN A 72 -5.42 -21.27 13.58
CA GLN A 72 -5.79 -22.61 14.05
C GLN A 72 -4.86 -23.66 13.43
N LYS A 73 -4.88 -24.87 13.98
CA LYS A 73 -4.14 -26.02 13.44
C LYS A 73 -4.62 -26.37 12.03
N VAL A 74 -3.68 -26.51 11.10
CA VAL A 74 -3.93 -26.81 9.69
C VAL A 74 -2.85 -27.72 9.11
N THR A 75 -3.21 -28.39 8.03
CA THR A 75 -2.28 -29.01 7.10
C THR A 75 -2.06 -28.07 5.92
N TRP A 76 -0.80 -27.82 5.59
CA TRP A 76 -0.39 -26.91 4.51
C TRP A 76 -0.20 -27.62 3.18
N SER A 77 -0.47 -26.92 2.07
CA SER A 77 -0.01 -27.31 0.74
C SER A 77 0.22 -26.09 -0.16
N VAL A 78 0.99 -26.25 -1.24
CA VAL A 78 1.33 -25.18 -2.19
C VAL A 78 1.03 -25.62 -3.62
N SER A 79 0.50 -24.73 -4.47
CA SER A 79 0.12 -25.07 -5.87
C SER A 79 1.28 -25.10 -6.85
N SER A 80 2.47 -24.65 -6.47
CA SER A 80 3.52 -24.30 -7.42
C SER A 80 4.91 -24.69 -6.93
N THR A 81 5.76 -25.12 -7.86
CA THR A 81 7.19 -25.35 -7.63
C THR A 81 7.98 -24.06 -7.42
N LEU A 82 7.36 -22.90 -7.66
CA LEU A 82 7.93 -21.59 -7.35
C LEU A 82 7.96 -21.28 -5.85
N LEU A 83 7.47 -22.17 -4.99
CA LEU A 83 7.58 -22.06 -3.54
C LEU A 83 8.25 -23.32 -2.99
N THR A 84 9.32 -23.14 -2.23
CA THR A 84 10.02 -24.24 -1.54
C THR A 84 9.77 -24.13 -0.04
N VAL A 85 9.22 -25.18 0.58
CA VAL A 85 9.02 -25.23 2.03
C VAL A 85 10.37 -25.24 2.74
N MET A 86 10.59 -24.28 3.64
CA MET A 86 11.77 -24.24 4.51
C MET A 86 11.44 -24.78 5.89
N GLU A 87 10.35 -24.28 6.50
CA GLU A 87 9.90 -24.67 7.84
C GLU A 87 8.38 -24.76 7.86
N THR A 88 7.84 -25.68 8.65
CA THR A 88 6.39 -25.84 8.81
C THR A 88 6.04 -26.24 10.24
N SER A 89 4.93 -25.70 10.73
CA SER A 89 4.23 -26.11 11.95
C SER A 89 2.73 -26.20 11.66
N GLU A 90 1.94 -26.61 12.65
CA GLU A 90 0.48 -26.68 12.51
C GLU A 90 -0.17 -25.30 12.35
N THR A 91 0.54 -24.19 12.60
CA THR A 91 -0.02 -22.83 12.51
C THR A 91 0.81 -21.88 11.66
N GLN A 92 1.97 -22.30 11.17
CA GLN A 92 2.88 -21.45 10.42
C GLN A 92 3.58 -22.24 9.30
N LEU A 93 3.78 -21.58 8.15
CA LEU A 93 4.50 -22.10 7.01
C LEU A 93 5.49 -21.06 6.51
N THR A 94 6.77 -21.40 6.45
CA THR A 94 7.84 -20.55 5.92
C THR A 94 8.34 -21.13 4.59
N LEU A 95 8.37 -20.29 3.55
CA LEU A 95 8.62 -20.66 2.16
C LEU A 95 9.73 -19.78 1.57
N LYS A 96 10.61 -20.39 0.77
CA LYS A 96 11.50 -19.68 -0.15
C LYS A 96 10.78 -19.45 -1.47
N VAL A 97 10.82 -18.22 -1.97
CA VAL A 97 10.22 -17.85 -3.25
C VAL A 97 11.22 -18.09 -4.38
N GLY A 98 10.81 -18.85 -5.39
CA GLY A 98 11.62 -19.23 -6.55
C GLY A 98 11.87 -18.08 -7.52
N SER A 99 12.68 -18.36 -8.54
CA SER A 99 13.26 -17.33 -9.43
C SER A 99 12.50 -17.07 -10.72
N GLN A 100 11.26 -17.54 -10.84
CA GLN A 100 10.44 -17.33 -12.04
C GLN A 100 9.17 -16.56 -11.70
N ASN A 101 8.72 -15.76 -12.66
CA ASN A 101 7.42 -15.09 -12.56
C ASN A 101 6.30 -16.11 -12.58
N GLY A 102 5.30 -15.89 -11.74
CA GLY A 102 4.06 -16.63 -11.89
C GLY A 102 3.15 -16.62 -10.67
N PRO A 103 1.89 -17.00 -10.88
CA PRO A 103 0.94 -17.15 -9.81
C PRO A 103 1.33 -18.33 -8.91
N VAL A 104 1.21 -18.14 -7.61
CA VAL A 104 1.33 -19.21 -6.62
C VAL A 104 0.20 -19.12 -5.61
N THR A 105 -0.14 -20.22 -4.96
CA THR A 105 -1.20 -20.26 -3.96
C THR A 105 -0.75 -21.16 -2.82
N VAL A 106 -0.94 -20.70 -1.60
CA VAL A 106 -0.76 -21.50 -0.38
C VAL A 106 -2.15 -21.86 0.13
N TYR A 107 -2.35 -23.14 0.43
CA TYR A 107 -3.58 -23.66 1.00
C TYR A 107 -3.34 -24.12 2.43
N ALA A 108 -4.36 -23.92 3.26
CA ALA A 108 -4.46 -24.40 4.62
C ALA A 108 -5.78 -25.16 4.75
N ARG A 109 -5.72 -26.36 5.32
CA ARG A 109 -6.90 -27.21 5.52
C ARG A 109 -6.95 -27.70 6.96
N ASN A 110 -8.14 -27.66 7.57
CA ASN A 110 -8.45 -28.40 8.78
C ASN A 110 -9.63 -29.36 8.50
N GLU A 111 -10.18 -29.99 9.54
CA GLU A 111 -11.30 -30.95 9.39
C GLU A 111 -12.60 -30.33 8.87
N CYS A 112 -12.79 -29.03 9.05
CA CYS A 112 -14.06 -28.35 8.80
C CYS A 112 -14.04 -27.48 7.53
N GLU A 113 -12.91 -26.88 7.20
CA GLU A 113 -12.79 -25.94 6.10
C GLU A 113 -11.39 -25.91 5.47
N SER A 114 -11.32 -25.32 4.28
CA SER A 114 -10.08 -25.03 3.58
C SER A 114 -10.05 -23.55 3.21
N LYS A 115 -8.89 -22.93 3.39
CA LYS A 115 -8.61 -21.55 2.98
C LYS A 115 -7.36 -21.51 2.13
N ASP A 116 -7.28 -20.50 1.30
CA ASP A 116 -6.12 -20.25 0.47
C ASP A 116 -5.74 -18.77 0.50
N ILE A 117 -4.48 -18.52 0.15
CA ILE A 117 -3.96 -17.19 -0.07
C ILE A 117 -3.13 -17.20 -1.36
N GLY A 118 -3.58 -16.39 -2.32
CA GLY A 118 -2.97 -16.28 -3.63
C GLY A 118 -1.89 -15.21 -3.67
N PHE A 119 -0.75 -15.55 -4.26
CA PHE A 119 0.35 -14.65 -4.51
C PHE A 119 0.74 -14.62 -5.98
N ASN A 120 1.48 -13.59 -6.37
CA ASN A 120 2.13 -13.49 -7.66
C ASN A 120 3.62 -13.27 -7.44
N VAL A 121 4.44 -14.22 -7.88
CA VAL A 121 5.89 -14.06 -7.88
C VAL A 121 6.24 -13.10 -8.99
N ILE A 122 6.90 -12.01 -8.62
CA ILE A 122 7.51 -11.05 -9.50
C ILE A 122 9.02 -11.25 -9.45
N LEU A 123 9.68 -11.17 -10.60
CA LEU A 123 11.12 -11.18 -10.73
C LEU A 123 11.64 -9.98 -9.94
N GLY A 124 12.13 -10.27 -8.74
CA GLY A 124 13.33 -9.63 -8.21
C GLY A 124 14.38 -9.85 -9.26
N THR A 125 14.75 -8.87 -10.08
CA THR A 125 15.88 -9.06 -10.99
C THR A 125 17.05 -9.55 -10.16
N PRO A 126 17.64 -10.73 -10.41
CA PRO A 126 19.07 -10.81 -10.29
C PRO A 126 19.56 -9.80 -11.32
N MET A 127 20.16 -8.71 -10.87
CA MET A 127 21.08 -8.00 -11.75
C MET A 127 21.97 -9.08 -12.38
N GLU A 128 22.10 -9.11 -13.70
CA GLU A 128 23.37 -9.57 -14.25
C GLU A 128 24.40 -8.66 -13.58
N VAL A 129 25.14 -9.26 -12.64
CA VAL A 129 26.16 -8.58 -11.85
C VAL A 129 27.31 -8.27 -12.80
N THR A 130 27.20 -7.18 -13.54
CA THR A 130 28.33 -6.25 -13.58
C THR A 130 28.45 -5.73 -12.15
N PRO A 131 29.63 -5.78 -11.51
CA PRO A 131 29.77 -5.58 -10.08
C PRO A 131 28.94 -4.39 -9.63
N ASP A 132 27.94 -4.71 -8.82
CA ASP A 132 27.08 -3.74 -8.18
C ASP A 132 27.98 -2.77 -7.41
N PRO A 133 27.92 -1.45 -7.67
CA PRO A 133 28.67 -0.50 -6.86
C PRO A 133 28.22 -0.47 -5.39
N TRP A 134 27.14 -1.19 -5.03
CA TRP A 134 26.45 -1.11 -3.75
C TRP A 134 26.13 -2.48 -3.12
N GLU A 135 27.04 -3.45 -3.25
CA GLU A 135 26.97 -4.70 -2.45
C GLU A 135 26.89 -4.39 -0.94
N GLY A 136 25.81 -4.83 -0.27
CA GLY A 136 25.78 -4.85 1.20
C GLY A 136 24.45 -4.62 1.91
N VAL A 137 23.33 -4.37 1.23
CA VAL A 137 22.02 -4.23 1.91
C VAL A 137 21.34 -5.60 2.04
N PRO A 138 21.15 -6.15 3.25
CA PRO A 138 20.44 -7.42 3.43
C PRO A 138 18.97 -7.27 2.99
N LEU A 139 18.54 -8.12 2.05
CA LEU A 139 17.15 -8.17 1.54
C LEU A 139 16.21 -8.84 2.56
N VAL A 140 15.94 -8.15 3.67
CA VAL A 140 14.83 -8.47 4.59
C VAL A 140 13.67 -7.53 4.24
N PHE A 141 12.68 -8.00 3.49
CA PHE A 141 11.65 -7.12 2.90
C PHE A 141 10.56 -6.75 3.92
N SER A 142 10.76 -5.62 4.60
CA SER A 142 9.64 -4.82 5.13
C SER A 142 8.77 -4.28 3.99
N GLU A 143 7.54 -3.84 4.29
CA GLU A 143 6.67 -3.15 3.31
C GLU A 143 7.42 -2.00 2.61
N LYS A 144 8.17 -1.19 3.37
CA LYS A 144 9.05 -0.15 2.84
C LYS A 144 10.05 -0.69 1.81
N GLY A 145 10.66 -1.85 2.09
CA GLY A 145 11.63 -2.49 1.19
C GLY A 145 11.02 -2.88 -0.17
N LEU A 146 9.76 -3.30 -0.21
CA LEU A 146 9.04 -3.60 -1.45
C LEU A 146 8.81 -2.33 -2.29
N PHE A 147 8.35 -1.25 -1.66
CA PHE A 147 8.22 0.04 -2.34
C PHE A 147 9.56 0.53 -2.88
N GLN A 148 10.63 0.43 -2.09
CA GLN A 148 11.94 0.93 -2.48
C GLN A 148 12.55 0.09 -3.62
N TYR A 149 12.38 -1.24 -3.60
CA TYR A 149 12.76 -2.11 -4.71
C TYR A 149 12.10 -1.69 -6.01
N HIS A 150 10.78 -1.48 -6.01
CA HIS A 150 10.06 -1.06 -7.21
C HIS A 150 10.46 0.34 -7.67
N LEU A 151 10.74 1.26 -6.73
CA LEU A 151 11.22 2.59 -7.06
C LEU A 151 12.53 2.51 -7.86
N CYS A 152 13.50 1.77 -7.35
CA CYS A 152 14.78 1.56 -8.01
C CYS A 152 14.66 0.89 -9.38
N ARG A 153 13.80 -0.14 -9.47
CA ARG A 153 13.49 -0.80 -10.73
C ARG A 153 12.95 0.19 -11.76
N PHE A 154 11.93 0.97 -11.42
CA PHE A 154 11.32 1.91 -12.36
C PHE A 154 12.21 3.12 -12.66
N MET A 155 13.04 3.58 -11.71
CA MET A 155 14.06 4.58 -12.01
C MET A 155 14.98 4.10 -13.14
N LYS A 156 15.45 2.86 -13.08
CA LYS A 156 16.28 2.25 -14.14
C LYS A 156 15.52 2.11 -15.46
N GLU A 157 14.30 1.55 -15.43
CA GLU A 157 13.46 1.36 -16.63
C GLU A 157 13.14 2.68 -17.35
N TYR A 158 12.97 3.78 -16.60
CA TYR A 158 12.68 5.11 -17.13
C TYR A 158 13.93 5.97 -17.38
N GLY A 159 15.14 5.42 -17.20
CA GLY A 159 16.40 6.10 -17.51
C GLY A 159 16.84 7.18 -16.50
N ILE A 160 16.35 7.12 -15.26
CA ILE A 160 16.78 7.96 -14.14
C ILE A 160 18.06 7.35 -13.52
N THR A 161 19.18 7.48 -14.24
CA THR A 161 20.46 6.83 -13.89
C THR A 161 21.62 7.79 -13.68
N ASN A 162 21.49 9.05 -14.12
CA ASN A 162 22.53 10.06 -13.90
C ASN A 162 22.65 10.37 -12.40
N LYS A 163 23.86 10.38 -11.84
CA LYS A 163 24.10 10.57 -10.39
C LYS A 163 23.39 11.79 -9.81
N THR A 164 23.47 12.93 -10.51
CA THR A 164 22.85 14.19 -10.08
C THR A 164 21.33 14.12 -10.17
N GLU A 165 20.80 13.51 -11.22
CA GLU A 165 19.37 13.27 -11.38
C GLU A 165 18.81 12.33 -10.32
N VAL A 166 19.49 11.22 -10.05
CA VAL A 166 19.15 10.23 -9.02
C VAL A 166 19.11 10.90 -7.64
N ALA A 167 20.11 11.71 -7.32
CA ALA A 167 20.13 12.45 -6.06
C ALA A 167 18.98 13.46 -5.96
N ALA A 168 18.65 14.16 -7.06
CA ALA A 168 17.54 15.09 -7.10
C ALA A 168 16.18 14.38 -6.94
N PHE A 169 16.01 13.25 -7.63
CA PHE A 169 14.82 12.42 -7.55
C PHE A 169 14.62 11.93 -6.12
N PHE A 170 15.62 11.27 -5.55
CA PHE A 170 15.55 10.74 -4.19
C PHE A 170 15.33 11.81 -3.14
N ALA A 171 16.02 12.95 -3.23
CA ALA A 171 15.83 14.05 -2.30
C ALA A 171 14.38 14.55 -2.26
N ASN A 172 13.71 14.57 -3.41
CA ASN A 172 12.32 15.01 -3.46
C ASN A 172 11.37 13.95 -2.90
N VAL A 173 11.46 12.69 -3.34
CA VAL A 173 10.58 11.63 -2.84
C VAL A 173 10.79 11.34 -1.35
N ASP A 174 12.00 11.56 -0.83
CA ASP A 174 12.31 11.45 0.60
C ASP A 174 11.59 12.54 1.41
N VAL A 175 11.57 13.80 0.93
CA VAL A 175 10.79 14.86 1.59
C VAL A 175 9.30 14.55 1.57
N GLU A 176 8.78 14.13 0.42
CA GLU A 176 7.35 13.82 0.29
C GLU A 176 6.96 12.68 1.24
N THR A 177 7.71 11.58 1.25
CA THR A 177 7.32 10.36 1.97
C THR A 177 7.89 10.24 3.39
N GLY A 178 8.71 11.19 3.84
CA GLY A 178 9.47 11.09 5.08
C GLY A 178 10.45 9.92 5.08
N GLY A 179 11.09 9.64 3.95
CA GLY A 179 11.98 8.49 3.76
C GLY A 179 11.23 7.17 3.59
N GLY A 180 10.13 7.18 2.85
CA GLY A 180 9.28 6.01 2.58
C GLY A 180 8.42 5.56 3.76
N LYS A 181 8.13 6.45 4.70
CA LYS A 181 7.30 6.16 5.88
C LYS A 181 5.80 6.27 5.60
N SER A 182 5.40 7.13 4.66
CA SER A 182 4.02 7.27 4.21
C SER A 182 3.97 7.41 2.70
N MET A 183 2.95 6.81 2.08
CA MET A 183 2.64 6.94 0.64
C MET A 183 1.37 7.75 0.41
N THR A 184 0.89 8.45 1.44
CA THR A 184 -0.25 9.37 1.38
C THR A 184 0.17 10.65 2.10
N GLU A 185 -0.13 11.80 1.49
CA GLU A 185 0.15 13.09 2.11
C GLU A 185 -0.55 13.21 3.48
N SER A 186 0.05 13.97 4.39
CA SER A 186 -0.61 14.30 5.65
C SER A 186 -1.58 15.44 5.44
N THR A 187 -2.87 15.15 5.53
CA THR A 187 -3.96 16.14 5.40
C THR A 187 -4.43 16.72 6.73
N VAL A 188 -3.66 16.50 7.79
CA VAL A 188 -4.12 16.64 9.17
C VAL A 188 -4.01 18.10 9.62
N TYR A 189 -5.01 18.89 9.27
CA TYR A 189 -5.18 20.27 9.75
C TYR A 189 -6.16 20.31 10.94
N LYS A 190 -5.68 19.90 12.12
CA LYS A 190 -6.55 19.69 13.31
C LYS A 190 -7.08 20.97 13.94
N THR A 191 -6.41 22.09 13.76
CA THR A 191 -6.79 23.36 14.42
C THR A 191 -7.09 24.43 13.39
N PHE A 192 -8.05 25.30 13.71
CA PHE A 192 -8.40 26.43 12.86
C PHE A 192 -7.18 27.32 12.60
N ASN A 193 -6.35 27.56 13.62
CA ASN A 193 -5.14 28.38 13.49
C ASN A 193 -4.09 27.80 12.53
N ALA A 194 -3.92 26.48 12.47
CA ALA A 194 -3.02 25.85 11.51
C ALA A 194 -3.62 25.84 10.08
N TRP A 195 -4.96 25.85 9.97
CA TRP A 195 -5.65 25.73 8.70
C TRP A 195 -5.91 27.07 7.99
N LYS A 196 -6.33 28.11 8.73
CA LYS A 196 -6.86 29.38 8.18
C LYS A 196 -5.95 30.17 7.23
N GLY A 197 -4.66 29.84 7.17
CA GLY A 197 -3.65 30.54 6.38
C GLY A 197 -3.02 29.72 5.25
N LEU A 198 -3.45 28.48 5.01
CA LEU A 198 -2.73 27.52 4.16
C LEU A 198 -2.61 27.97 2.69
N ASN A 199 -3.71 28.38 2.07
CA ASN A 199 -3.74 28.84 0.69
C ASN A 199 -4.83 29.90 0.48
N GLN A 200 -4.98 30.37 -0.77
CA GLN A 200 -5.97 31.39 -1.10
C GLN A 200 -7.41 30.90 -0.92
N ASP A 201 -7.71 29.66 -1.33
CA ASP A 201 -9.06 29.10 -1.21
C ASP A 201 -9.54 29.04 0.25
N VAL A 202 -8.65 28.65 1.17
CA VAL A 202 -8.95 28.67 2.61
C VAL A 202 -9.11 30.09 3.14
N LYS A 203 -8.25 31.03 2.73
CA LYS A 203 -8.37 32.44 3.12
C LYS A 203 -9.69 33.06 2.64
N ASP A 204 -10.12 32.72 1.43
CA ASP A 204 -11.39 33.16 0.88
C ASP A 204 -12.56 32.56 1.65
N TRP A 205 -12.49 31.27 1.99
CA TRP A 205 -13.49 30.62 2.83
C TRP A 205 -13.58 31.28 4.22
N VAL A 206 -12.44 31.55 4.87
CA VAL A 206 -12.39 32.23 6.17
C VAL A 206 -13.00 33.62 6.08
N SER A 207 -12.68 34.37 5.02
CA SER A 207 -13.21 35.70 4.77
C SER A 207 -14.73 35.69 4.55
N GLN A 208 -15.25 34.69 3.83
CA GLN A 208 -16.69 34.50 3.61
C GLN A 208 -17.45 34.19 4.90
N LYS A 209 -16.85 33.44 5.84
CA LYS A 209 -17.47 33.10 7.13
C LYS A 209 -17.32 34.20 8.19
N GLY A 210 -16.38 35.12 8.02
CA GLY A 210 -16.14 36.24 8.93
C GLY A 210 -15.89 35.78 10.37
N ASN A 211 -16.53 36.46 11.34
CA ASN A 211 -16.37 36.16 12.77
C ASN A 211 -16.78 34.72 13.17
N ASN A 212 -17.56 34.03 12.33
CA ASN A 212 -18.01 32.66 12.60
C ASN A 212 -17.07 31.59 12.04
N ALA A 213 -15.98 31.96 11.37
CA ALA A 213 -15.10 31.01 10.66
C ALA A 213 -14.57 29.87 11.55
N GLU A 214 -14.18 30.16 12.79
CA GLU A 214 -13.68 29.13 13.70
C GLU A 214 -14.78 28.15 14.14
N ALA A 215 -15.97 28.66 14.47
CA ALA A 215 -17.12 27.84 14.82
C ALA A 215 -17.60 26.97 13.64
N GLU A 216 -17.55 27.50 12.42
CA GLU A 216 -17.86 26.76 11.20
C GLU A 216 -16.80 25.70 10.88
N PHE A 217 -15.51 26.01 11.10
CA PHE A 217 -14.42 25.06 10.89
C PHE A 217 -14.56 23.81 11.75
N LEU A 218 -14.97 23.98 13.02
CA LEU A 218 -15.16 22.86 13.95
C LEU A 218 -16.28 21.89 13.53
N LYS A 219 -17.17 22.31 12.63
CA LYS A 219 -18.24 21.47 12.06
C LYS A 219 -17.79 20.70 10.83
N LEU A 220 -16.70 21.11 10.18
CA LEU A 220 -16.22 20.49 8.95
C LEU A 220 -15.59 19.13 9.25
N SER A 221 -15.98 18.14 8.46
CA SER A 221 -15.24 16.88 8.34
C SER A 221 -13.81 17.13 7.82
N GLU A 222 -12.95 16.13 7.93
CA GLU A 222 -11.61 16.19 7.31
C GLU A 222 -11.71 16.32 5.79
N GLU A 223 -12.60 15.54 5.16
CA GLU A 223 -12.84 15.58 3.72
C GLU A 223 -13.26 16.98 3.24
N GLU A 224 -14.20 17.65 3.92
CA GLU A 224 -14.62 19.00 3.54
C GLU A 224 -13.48 20.02 3.66
N ARG A 225 -12.64 19.91 4.71
CA ARG A 225 -11.46 20.76 4.88
C ARG A 225 -10.45 20.60 3.74
N ILE A 226 -10.29 19.38 3.24
CA ILE A 226 -9.40 19.04 2.13
C ILE A 226 -9.99 19.51 0.80
N ASN A 227 -11.30 19.33 0.59
CA ASN A 227 -12.00 19.83 -0.60
C ASN A 227 -11.89 21.36 -0.72
N ILE A 228 -12.04 22.10 0.37
CA ILE A 228 -11.80 23.55 0.39
C ILE A 228 -10.37 23.89 -0.04
N LEU A 229 -9.38 23.08 0.36
CA LEU A 229 -7.97 23.31 0.04
C LEU A 229 -7.64 23.02 -1.45
N TYR A 230 -8.33 22.07 -2.07
CA TYR A 230 -7.90 21.48 -3.34
C TYR A 230 -8.89 21.57 -4.51
N ASP A 231 -10.20 21.63 -4.27
CA ASP A 231 -11.21 21.55 -5.36
C ASP A 231 -11.03 22.66 -6.41
N LYS A 232 -10.60 23.85 -5.98
CA LYS A 232 -10.42 25.02 -6.85
C LYS A 232 -8.96 25.36 -7.12
N ARG A 233 -8.03 24.54 -6.62
CA ARG A 233 -6.60 24.85 -6.68
C ARG A 233 -6.13 24.82 -8.14
N PRO A 234 -5.57 25.92 -8.67
CA PRO A 234 -5.12 25.99 -10.05
C PRO A 234 -4.05 24.92 -10.36
N GLY A 235 -4.17 24.31 -11.54
CA GLY A 235 -3.20 23.32 -12.04
C GLY A 235 -3.39 21.89 -11.54
N LEU A 236 -4.42 21.60 -10.74
CA LEU A 236 -4.78 20.24 -10.33
C LEU A 236 -5.82 19.56 -11.24
N GLY A 237 -6.55 20.33 -12.06
CA GLY A 237 -7.62 19.81 -12.92
C GLY A 237 -8.86 19.32 -12.19
N ASN A 238 -8.96 19.62 -10.90
CA ASN A 238 -10.14 19.31 -10.11
C ASN A 238 -11.31 20.11 -10.68
N MET A 239 -12.40 19.42 -11.01
CA MET A 239 -13.54 20.00 -11.73
C MET A 239 -14.89 19.62 -11.11
N TYR A 240 -14.90 18.63 -10.22
CA TYR A 240 -16.10 18.22 -9.49
C TYR A 240 -15.92 18.44 -7.98
N PRO A 241 -17.00 18.77 -7.25
CA PRO A 241 -16.98 18.78 -5.80
C PRO A 241 -16.48 17.44 -5.24
N GLY A 242 -15.53 17.49 -4.31
CA GLY A 242 -14.95 16.27 -3.72
C GLY A 242 -13.68 15.77 -4.41
N ASP A 243 -13.29 16.37 -5.54
CA ASP A 243 -12.06 16.00 -6.25
C ASP A 243 -10.81 16.22 -5.40
N GLY A 244 -10.82 17.26 -4.58
CA GLY A 244 -9.72 17.62 -3.70
C GLY A 244 -9.34 16.49 -2.76
N TYR A 245 -10.33 15.93 -2.06
CA TYR A 245 -10.12 14.78 -1.19
C TYR A 245 -9.88 13.48 -1.98
N ARG A 246 -10.62 13.28 -3.07
CA ARG A 246 -10.49 12.08 -3.91
C ARG A 246 -9.07 11.94 -4.46
N PHE A 247 -8.47 13.03 -4.94
CA PHE A 247 -7.16 13.07 -5.60
C PHE A 247 -6.08 13.78 -4.78
N ILE A 248 -6.09 13.59 -3.45
CA ILE A 248 -4.95 13.95 -2.58
C ILE A 248 -3.65 13.25 -3.02
N GLY A 249 -2.53 13.81 -2.61
CA GLY A 249 -1.17 13.33 -2.85
C GLY A 249 -0.94 11.89 -2.39
N ARG A 250 -0.58 11.01 -3.33
CA ARG A 250 -0.21 9.61 -3.03
C ARG A 250 1.03 9.14 -3.80
N GLY A 251 1.66 8.07 -3.30
CA GLY A 251 2.88 7.49 -3.85
C GLY A 251 4.12 8.33 -3.57
N TRP A 252 5.25 7.95 -4.15
CA TRP A 252 6.56 8.55 -3.81
C TRP A 252 6.69 10.04 -4.12
N VAL A 253 6.01 10.50 -5.17
CA VAL A 253 6.02 11.92 -5.60
C VAL A 253 4.80 12.69 -5.11
N HIS A 254 3.94 12.08 -4.29
CA HIS A 254 2.63 12.61 -3.94
C HIS A 254 1.85 13.10 -5.18
N LEU A 255 1.55 12.18 -6.11
CA LEU A 255 0.70 12.45 -7.26
C LEU A 255 -0.62 13.08 -6.78
N THR A 256 -0.90 14.31 -7.20
CA THR A 256 -2.00 15.13 -6.65
C THR A 256 -2.82 15.76 -7.79
N GLY A 257 -4.14 15.81 -7.61
CA GLY A 257 -5.08 16.43 -8.53
C GLY A 257 -5.57 15.49 -9.63
N ARG A 258 -6.84 15.67 -10.04
CA ARG A 258 -7.51 14.87 -11.06
C ARG A 258 -6.71 14.74 -12.34
N ASP A 259 -6.08 15.83 -12.83
CA ASP A 259 -5.33 15.81 -14.09
C ASP A 259 -4.17 14.81 -14.05
N ALA A 260 -3.42 14.81 -12.94
CA ALA A 260 -2.24 13.97 -12.80
C ALA A 260 -2.64 12.48 -12.67
N TYR A 261 -3.69 12.21 -11.89
CA TYR A 261 -4.27 10.88 -11.75
C TYR A 261 -4.83 10.35 -13.08
N GLN A 262 -5.60 11.16 -13.81
CA GLN A 262 -6.20 10.77 -15.09
C GLN A 262 -5.11 10.52 -16.14
N SER A 263 -4.08 11.38 -16.18
CA SER A 263 -2.94 11.22 -17.09
C SER A 263 -2.19 9.93 -16.82
N PHE A 264 -1.93 9.59 -15.55
CA PHE A 264 -1.28 8.34 -15.20
C PHE A 264 -2.18 7.11 -15.47
N SER A 265 -3.46 7.21 -15.17
CA SER A 265 -4.46 6.17 -15.48
C SER A 265 -4.50 5.86 -16.98
N ASN A 266 -4.50 6.89 -17.82
CA ASN A 266 -4.47 6.76 -19.27
C ASN A 266 -3.15 6.13 -19.75
N PHE A 267 -2.02 6.57 -19.21
CA PHE A 267 -0.70 5.99 -19.52
C PHE A 267 -0.65 4.49 -19.19
N LYS A 268 -1.16 4.10 -18.01
CA LYS A 268 -1.25 2.71 -17.58
C LYS A 268 -2.34 1.89 -18.27
N ARG A 269 -3.29 2.54 -18.95
CA ARG A 269 -4.54 1.94 -19.42
C ARG A 269 -5.30 1.23 -18.29
N MET A 270 -5.31 1.85 -17.12
CA MET A 270 -5.91 1.31 -15.89
C MET A 270 -6.95 2.30 -15.33
N PRO A 271 -8.21 2.27 -15.79
CA PRO A 271 -9.28 3.15 -15.31
C PRO A 271 -9.56 2.99 -13.81
N GLN A 272 -9.21 1.84 -13.21
CA GLN A 272 -9.34 1.56 -11.79
C GLN A 272 -8.61 2.57 -10.90
N ILE A 273 -7.56 3.22 -11.42
CA ILE A 273 -6.85 4.30 -10.70
C ILE A 273 -7.77 5.51 -10.46
N MET A 274 -8.69 5.79 -11.37
CA MET A 274 -9.67 6.85 -11.22
C MET A 274 -10.85 6.43 -10.33
N GLU A 275 -11.22 5.15 -10.37
CA GLU A 275 -12.26 4.56 -9.52
C GLU A 275 -11.83 4.49 -8.05
N ASP A 276 -10.61 4.02 -7.80
CA ASP A 276 -9.96 3.98 -6.49
C ASP A 276 -8.54 4.62 -6.55
N PRO A 277 -8.43 5.94 -6.30
CA PRO A 277 -7.14 6.62 -6.25
C PRO A 277 -6.19 6.12 -5.14
N SER A 278 -6.71 5.41 -4.13
CA SER A 278 -5.89 4.88 -3.03
C SER A 278 -4.92 3.78 -3.47
N LEU A 279 -5.14 3.21 -4.65
CA LEU A 279 -4.24 2.23 -5.27
C LEU A 279 -2.82 2.75 -5.46
N ILE A 280 -2.66 4.06 -5.73
CA ILE A 280 -1.34 4.69 -5.87
C ILE A 280 -0.55 4.65 -4.55
N ALA A 281 -1.21 4.67 -3.40
CA ALA A 281 -0.55 4.57 -2.09
C ALA A 281 -0.31 3.12 -1.66
N LYS A 282 -1.22 2.20 -2.02
CA LYS A 282 -1.25 0.82 -1.52
C LYS A 282 -0.43 -0.16 -2.35
N ASN A 283 -0.20 0.14 -3.62
CA ASN A 283 0.49 -0.76 -4.54
C ASN A 283 1.90 -0.24 -4.85
N PRO A 284 2.97 -0.93 -4.43
CA PRO A 284 4.36 -0.56 -4.70
C PRO A 284 4.71 -0.35 -6.16
N VAL A 285 4.13 -1.14 -7.07
CA VAL A 285 4.36 -1.01 -8.50
C VAL A 285 3.78 0.33 -8.97
N LEU A 286 2.51 0.60 -8.66
CA LEU A 286 1.85 1.85 -9.07
C LEU A 286 2.48 3.08 -8.40
N ALA A 287 2.81 3.00 -7.11
CA ALA A 287 3.47 4.08 -6.39
C ALA A 287 4.82 4.46 -7.01
N SER A 288 5.60 3.44 -7.41
CA SER A 288 6.95 3.59 -7.93
C SER A 288 6.96 3.97 -9.42
N GLU A 289 6.10 3.35 -10.22
CA GLU A 289 5.98 3.68 -11.63
C GLU A 289 5.39 5.08 -11.82
N SER A 290 4.37 5.46 -11.04
CA SER A 290 3.83 6.82 -11.09
C SER A 290 4.88 7.87 -10.77
N ALA A 291 5.82 7.59 -9.87
CA ALA A 291 6.92 8.48 -9.54
C ALA A 291 7.92 8.64 -10.69
N ALA A 292 8.39 7.53 -11.26
CA ALA A 292 9.30 7.54 -12.39
C ALA A 292 8.64 8.19 -13.63
N TRP A 293 7.38 7.84 -13.91
CA TRP A 293 6.58 8.42 -14.99
C TRP A 293 6.36 9.92 -14.79
N PHE A 294 6.03 10.35 -13.56
CA PHE A 294 5.80 11.74 -13.26
C PHE A 294 7.05 12.57 -13.53
N TRP A 295 8.21 12.06 -13.10
CA TRP A 295 9.50 12.71 -13.26
C TRP A 295 9.92 12.86 -14.73
N THR A 296 9.67 11.83 -15.54
CA THR A 296 10.22 11.72 -16.90
C THR A 296 9.25 12.15 -18.00
N HIS A 297 7.97 11.84 -17.85
CA HIS A 297 6.95 12.09 -18.87
C HIS A 297 6.02 13.24 -18.49
N TYR A 298 5.47 13.23 -17.28
CA TYR A 298 4.47 14.23 -16.88
C TYR A 298 5.07 15.61 -16.66
N LYS A 299 6.24 15.67 -15.99
CA LYS A 299 7.03 16.87 -15.76
C LYS A 299 8.39 16.76 -16.45
N SER A 300 8.38 16.53 -17.75
CA SER A 300 9.57 16.20 -18.58
C SER A 300 10.77 17.14 -18.45
N LYS A 301 10.58 18.38 -17.98
CA LYS A 301 11.68 19.33 -17.71
C LYS A 301 12.51 18.99 -16.46
N LEU A 302 12.02 18.13 -15.57
CA LEU A 302 12.70 17.76 -14.33
C LEU A 302 14.02 17.04 -14.59
N ALA A 303 14.01 16.04 -15.47
CA ALA A 303 15.19 15.24 -15.78
C ALA A 303 16.35 16.13 -16.26
N GLN A 304 16.08 17.01 -17.22
CA GLN A 304 17.08 17.95 -17.74
C GLN A 304 17.57 18.92 -16.65
N ALA A 305 16.66 19.59 -15.94
CA ALA A 305 17.03 20.54 -14.89
C ALA A 305 17.86 19.88 -13.78
N ALA A 306 17.53 18.64 -13.40
CA ALA A 306 18.27 17.89 -12.40
C ALA A 306 19.67 17.49 -12.89
N ARG A 307 19.81 17.00 -14.12
CA ARG A 307 21.11 16.66 -14.72
C ARG A 307 22.04 17.86 -14.81
N GLU A 308 21.49 19.04 -15.10
CA GLU A 308 22.23 20.29 -15.22
C GLU A 308 22.43 21.00 -13.86
N GLY A 309 22.03 20.37 -12.75
CA GLY A 309 22.22 20.91 -11.40
C GLY A 309 21.36 22.13 -11.07
N ARG A 310 20.28 22.37 -11.83
CA ARG A 310 19.37 23.50 -11.61
C ARG A 310 18.28 23.15 -10.60
N PHE A 311 18.68 22.94 -9.35
CA PHE A 311 17.78 22.47 -8.30
C PHE A 311 16.64 23.44 -7.95
N ASP A 312 16.87 24.75 -8.09
CA ASP A 312 15.81 25.75 -7.93
C ASP A 312 14.74 25.61 -9.01
N GLU A 313 15.11 25.18 -10.22
CA GLU A 313 14.14 24.87 -11.28
C GLU A 313 13.40 23.56 -11.01
N VAL A 314 14.11 22.50 -10.61
CA VAL A 314 13.49 21.23 -10.18
C VAL A 314 12.44 21.49 -9.09
N ARG A 315 12.79 22.29 -8.08
CA ARG A 315 11.91 22.69 -6.98
C ARG A 315 10.65 23.40 -7.48
N ARG A 316 10.83 24.39 -8.35
CA ARG A 316 9.73 25.21 -8.88
C ARG A 316 8.75 24.36 -9.69
N ILE A 317 9.27 23.43 -10.48
CA ILE A 317 8.46 22.49 -11.27
C ILE A 317 7.65 21.57 -10.34
N LEU A 318 8.23 21.12 -9.22
CA LEU A 318 7.57 20.17 -8.31
C LEU A 318 6.50 20.78 -7.41
N ASN A 319 6.77 21.91 -6.71
CA ASN A 319 5.78 22.44 -5.75
C ASN A 319 5.52 23.95 -5.87
N GLY A 320 5.97 24.60 -6.94
CA GLY A 320 5.51 25.96 -7.27
C GLY A 320 5.87 27.07 -6.29
N GLY A 321 6.83 26.88 -5.36
CA GLY A 321 7.25 27.93 -4.41
C GLY A 321 8.45 27.56 -3.50
N ASP A 322 8.86 28.51 -2.65
CA ASP A 322 10.12 28.48 -1.86
C ASP A 322 10.03 27.75 -0.50
N ASN A 323 8.84 27.28 -0.09
CA ASN A 323 8.67 26.58 1.18
C ASN A 323 9.44 25.24 1.18
N GLY A 324 10.28 25.04 2.22
CA GLY A 324 11.09 23.83 2.41
C GLY A 324 12.38 23.75 1.57
N LYS A 325 12.84 24.86 0.99
CA LYS A 325 14.05 24.91 0.13
C LYS A 325 15.30 24.32 0.80
N ARG A 326 15.52 24.64 2.09
CA ARG A 326 16.69 24.18 2.85
C ARG A 326 16.69 22.66 3.06
N ASP A 327 15.56 22.08 3.47
CA ASP A 327 15.47 20.64 3.73
C ASP A 327 15.72 19.81 2.46
N ARG A 328 15.17 20.24 1.32
CA ARG A 328 15.41 19.59 0.02
C ARG A 328 16.86 19.72 -0.43
N TRP A 329 17.48 20.87 -0.22
CA TRP A 329 18.89 21.08 -0.54
C TRP A 329 19.81 20.21 0.32
N ASP A 330 19.53 20.14 1.62
CA ASP A 330 20.32 19.34 2.56
C ASP A 330 20.20 17.84 2.22
N ARG A 331 19.00 17.36 1.90
CA ARG A 331 18.79 15.98 1.41
C ARG A 331 19.47 15.72 0.08
N PHE A 332 19.37 16.65 -0.86
CA PHE A 332 20.06 16.52 -2.14
C PHE A 332 21.56 16.31 -1.95
N ASN A 333 22.21 17.12 -1.10
CA ASN A 333 23.62 16.94 -0.78
C ASN A 333 23.89 15.61 -0.06
N GLN A 334 22.97 15.13 0.80
CA GLN A 334 23.11 13.81 1.39
C GLN A 334 23.11 12.71 0.32
N TYR A 335 22.15 12.72 -0.62
CA TYR A 335 22.08 11.72 -1.68
C TYR A 335 23.27 11.77 -2.65
N LEU A 336 23.76 12.97 -3.02
CA LEU A 336 24.97 13.10 -3.84
C LEU A 336 26.21 12.44 -3.20
N ASN A 337 26.26 12.46 -1.87
CA ASN A 337 27.34 11.91 -1.05
C ASN A 337 27.05 10.49 -0.53
N GLY A 338 25.98 9.83 -1.00
CA GLY A 338 25.63 8.47 -0.59
C GLY A 338 25.13 8.33 0.86
N LYS A 339 24.58 9.40 1.44
CA LYS A 339 24.09 9.46 2.84
C LYS A 339 22.56 9.56 2.95
N GLY A 340 21.84 9.25 1.87
CA GLY A 340 20.39 9.33 1.83
C GLY A 340 19.68 8.25 2.64
N ALA A 341 18.42 8.50 3.02
CA ALA A 341 17.57 7.53 3.73
C ALA A 341 16.93 6.47 2.81
N LEU A 342 16.97 6.72 1.50
CA LEU A 342 16.56 5.82 0.43
C LEU A 342 17.79 5.45 -0.41
N GLY A 343 17.69 4.39 -1.19
CA GLY A 343 18.77 3.96 -2.06
C GLY A 343 18.36 2.83 -2.98
N CYS A 344 19.04 2.81 -4.12
CA CYS A 344 19.34 1.59 -4.85
C CYS A 344 20.79 1.26 -4.45
#